data_AF-A0A2Y9ERM3-F1
#
_entry.id   AF-A0A2Y9ERM3-F1
#
_cell.length_a   1.000
_cell.length_b   1.000
_cell.length_c   1.000
_cell.angle_alpha   90.00
_cell.angle_beta   90.00
_cell.angle_gamma   90.00
#
_symmetry.space_group_name_H-M   'P 1'
#
loop_
_entity.id
_entity.type
_entity.pdbx_description
1 polymer ?
#
loop_
_entity_poly.entity_id
_entity_poly.type
_entity_poly.pdbx_seq_one_letter_code
_entity_poly.pdbx_strand_id
1 'polypeptide(L)'
;MRTFTPVYCPSPLSGITPLLYVAQTRQSSILRILLQYGIVEREKNPINIVLTISLYPSRVRTMVDHELVDIQEDAKTCLVLCSRVLSVISTREIETQLSLGKRPIISNWLDYIPSTRYKDPCELLHLCRITIRAQLLTNNMLPNGIFSLLIPVRLQNYLNLES
;
A
#
# COMPACT_ATOMS: atom_id res chain seq x y z
N MET A 1 -23.44 25.53 40.22
CA MET A 1 -22.63 24.40 39.71
C MET A 1 -22.36 24.63 38.23
N ARG A 2 -21.10 24.76 37.80
CA ARG A 2 -20.74 24.78 36.37
C ARG A 2 -20.56 23.34 35.90
N THR A 3 -21.44 22.87 35.04
CA THR A 3 -21.35 21.55 34.40
C THR A 3 -20.16 21.57 33.44
N PHE A 4 -19.12 20.80 33.77
CA PHE A 4 -18.01 20.55 32.86
C PHE A 4 -18.53 19.64 31.74
N THR A 5 -18.75 20.21 30.57
CA THR A 5 -18.95 19.43 29.34
C THR A 5 -17.59 19.33 28.65
N PRO A 6 -16.92 18.17 28.69
CA PRO A 6 -15.70 18.00 27.92
C PRO A 6 -16.04 18.18 26.44
N VAL A 7 -15.43 19.17 25.81
CA VAL A 7 -15.46 19.32 24.35
C VAL A 7 -14.63 18.17 23.80
N TYR A 8 -15.29 17.08 23.42
CA TYR A 8 -14.64 16.04 22.61
C TYR A 8 -14.32 16.66 21.26
N CYS A 9 -13.08 17.10 21.07
CA CYS A 9 -12.55 17.30 19.73
C CYS A 9 -12.78 15.99 18.97
N PRO A 10 -13.35 16.01 17.74
CA PRO A 10 -13.37 14.82 16.92
C PRO A 10 -11.93 14.29 16.84
N SER A 11 -11.76 12.99 17.02
CA SER A 11 -10.44 12.37 17.03
C SER A 11 -9.63 12.89 15.83
N PRO A 12 -8.39 13.39 16.02
CA PRO A 12 -7.56 13.87 14.90
C PRO A 12 -7.26 12.76 13.89
N LEU A 13 -7.59 11.51 14.21
CA LEU A 13 -7.46 10.32 13.38
C LEU A 13 -8.80 9.86 12.75
N SER A 14 -9.89 10.62 12.89
CA SER A 14 -11.19 10.26 12.32
C SER A 14 -11.06 10.03 10.81
N GLY A 15 -11.34 8.81 10.36
CA GLY A 15 -11.24 8.40 8.96
C GLY A 15 -9.84 7.97 8.47
N ILE A 16 -8.81 7.99 9.34
CA ILE A 16 -7.49 7.44 9.00
C ILE A 16 -7.45 5.96 9.36
N THR A 17 -7.27 5.10 8.37
CA THR A 17 -7.09 3.67 8.61
C THR A 17 -5.70 3.40 9.17
N PRO A 18 -5.50 2.31 9.96
CA PRO A 18 -4.18 1.95 10.47
C PRO A 18 -3.13 1.85 9.37
N LEU A 19 -3.50 1.33 8.21
CA LEU A 19 -2.63 1.20 7.06
C LEU A 19 -2.24 2.56 6.47
N LEU A 20 -3.21 3.48 6.31
CA LEU A 20 -2.93 4.83 5.85
C LEU A 20 -2.01 5.58 6.82
N TYR A 21 -2.23 5.44 8.13
CA TYR A 21 -1.37 6.05 9.15
C TYR A 21 0.07 5.53 9.08
N VAL A 22 0.25 4.20 9.00
CA VAL A 22 1.56 3.56 8.88
C VAL A 22 2.29 4.01 7.61
N ALA A 23 1.58 4.11 6.48
CA ALA A 23 2.12 4.68 5.25
C ALA A 23 2.55 6.15 5.43
N GLN A 24 1.70 7.01 6.01
CA GLN A 24 2.02 8.42 6.25
C GLN A 24 3.23 8.61 7.17
N THR A 25 3.40 7.71 8.14
CA THR A 25 4.50 7.73 9.11
C THR A 25 5.77 7.02 8.62
N ARG A 26 5.76 6.47 7.40
CA ARG A 26 6.90 5.82 6.73
C ARG A 26 7.44 4.60 7.49
N GLN A 27 6.57 3.90 8.22
CA GLN A 27 6.93 2.68 8.94
C GLN A 27 6.87 1.47 7.99
N SER A 28 7.86 1.37 7.09
CA SER A 28 7.91 0.39 6.00
C SER A 28 7.80 -1.06 6.47
N SER A 29 8.48 -1.43 7.55
CA SER A 29 8.42 -2.78 8.14
C SER A 29 6.99 -3.16 8.56
N ILE A 30 6.29 -2.26 9.24
CA ILE A 30 4.89 -2.47 9.65
C ILE A 30 3.97 -2.44 8.42
N LEU A 31 4.21 -1.55 7.47
CA LEU A 31 3.45 -1.45 6.23
C LEU A 31 3.49 -2.77 5.45
N ARG A 32 4.67 -3.38 5.32
CA ARG A 32 4.87 -4.70 4.69
C ARG A 32 4.08 -5.79 5.38
N ILE A 33 4.08 -5.83 6.71
CA ILE A 33 3.27 -6.78 7.48
C ILE A 33 1.79 -6.56 7.17
N LEU A 34 1.29 -5.34 7.24
CA LEU A 34 -0.12 -5.05 6.94
C LEU A 34 -0.51 -5.42 5.51
N LEU A 35 0.38 -5.20 4.54
CA LEU A 35 0.20 -5.64 3.15
C LEU A 35 0.09 -7.17 3.07
N GLN A 36 0.98 -7.88 3.74
CA GLN A 36 1.03 -9.33 3.75
C GLN A 36 -0.26 -9.96 4.33
N TYR A 37 -0.83 -9.33 5.36
CA TYR A 37 -2.12 -9.70 5.95
C TYR A 37 -3.35 -9.23 5.15
N GLY A 38 -3.15 -8.62 3.98
CA GLY A 38 -4.24 -8.23 3.08
C GLY A 38 -4.99 -6.98 3.50
N ILE A 39 -4.41 -6.12 4.34
CA ILE A 39 -5.10 -4.91 4.81
C ILE A 39 -5.41 -3.94 3.66
N VAL A 40 -4.51 -3.80 2.66
CA VAL A 40 -4.78 -3.00 1.44
C VAL A 40 -6.01 -3.53 0.69
N GLU A 41 -6.20 -4.84 0.63
CA GLU A 41 -7.29 -5.48 -0.10
C GLU A 41 -8.67 -5.18 0.55
N ARG A 42 -8.68 -4.77 1.84
CA ARG A 42 -9.89 -4.32 2.56
C ARG A 42 -10.10 -2.81 2.52
N GLU A 43 -9.15 -2.04 2.01
CA GLU A 43 -9.29 -0.58 1.96
C GLU A 43 -10.41 -0.18 1.00
N LYS A 44 -11.24 0.77 1.43
CA LYS A 44 -12.28 1.33 0.57
C LYS A 44 -11.67 2.07 -0.62
N ASN A 45 -10.51 2.70 -0.42
CA ASN A 45 -9.79 3.42 -1.46
C ASN A 45 -8.28 3.12 -1.43
N PRO A 46 -7.84 1.95 -1.93
CA PRO A 46 -6.45 1.51 -1.81
C PRO A 46 -5.46 2.41 -2.56
N ILE A 47 -5.92 3.17 -3.57
CA ILE A 47 -5.08 4.15 -4.28
C ILE A 47 -4.53 5.23 -3.34
N ASN A 48 -5.23 5.55 -2.24
CA ASN A 48 -4.73 6.50 -1.24
C ASN A 48 -3.43 6.02 -0.59
N ILE A 49 -3.26 4.70 -0.45
CA ILE A 49 -2.03 4.10 0.07
C ILE A 49 -0.90 4.25 -0.95
N VAL A 50 -1.17 3.95 -2.22
CA VAL A 50 -0.21 4.13 -3.32
C VAL A 50 0.22 5.59 -3.46
N LEU A 51 -0.73 6.53 -3.40
CA LEU A 51 -0.46 7.97 -3.42
C LEU A 51 0.39 8.39 -2.23
N THR A 52 0.07 7.90 -1.04
CA THR A 52 0.82 8.21 0.18
C THR A 52 2.25 7.71 0.10
N ILE A 53 2.49 6.49 -0.37
CA ILE A 53 3.83 5.93 -0.56
C ILE A 53 4.60 6.72 -1.63
N SER A 54 3.97 7.02 -2.76
CA SER A 54 4.61 7.70 -3.89
C SER A 54 5.00 9.15 -3.59
N LEU A 55 4.20 9.83 -2.78
CA LEU A 55 4.27 11.29 -2.58
C LEU A 55 4.54 11.67 -1.12
N TYR A 56 5.04 10.74 -0.29
CA TYR A 56 5.11 10.84 1.18
C TYR A 56 4.99 12.27 1.72
N PRO A 57 4.03 12.53 2.64
CA PRO A 57 3.78 13.88 3.11
C PRO A 57 5.09 14.56 3.52
N SER A 58 5.27 15.80 3.05
CA SER A 58 6.49 16.58 3.25
C SER A 58 6.64 16.91 4.74
N ARG A 59 7.19 15.99 5.51
CA ARG A 59 7.72 16.32 6.83
C ARG A 59 8.88 17.28 6.60
N VAL A 60 8.81 18.45 7.23
CA VAL A 60 9.74 19.56 7.06
C VAL A 60 11.18 19.08 7.24
N ARG A 61 11.93 19.16 6.13
CA ARG A 61 13.39 19.40 5.94
C ARG A 61 14.36 18.94 7.04
N THR A 62 15.11 17.88 6.73
CA THR A 62 16.60 17.75 6.65
C THR A 62 16.89 16.26 6.82
N MET A 63 16.61 15.48 5.78
CA MET A 63 17.00 14.07 5.79
C MET A 63 18.43 13.98 5.27
N VAL A 64 19.27 13.22 5.96
CA VAL A 64 20.62 12.93 5.47
C VAL A 64 20.48 12.10 4.19
N ASP A 65 21.37 12.28 3.21
CA ASP A 65 21.26 11.60 1.91
C ASP A 65 21.07 10.08 2.04
N HIS A 66 21.71 9.44 3.02
CA HIS A 66 21.55 8.01 3.30
C HIS A 66 20.12 7.65 3.74
N GLU A 67 19.51 8.43 4.63
CA GLU A 67 18.13 8.19 5.06
C GLU A 67 17.14 8.40 3.91
N LEU A 68 17.43 9.31 2.99
CA LEU A 68 16.60 9.51 1.81
C LEU A 68 16.67 8.29 0.87
N VAL A 69 17.86 7.72 0.68
CA VAL A 69 18.05 6.49 -0.11
C VAL A 69 17.28 5.32 0.51
N ASP A 70 17.41 5.11 1.82
CA ASP A 70 16.70 4.02 2.52
C ASP A 70 15.18 4.16 2.37
N ILE A 71 14.64 5.37 2.54
CA ILE A 71 13.20 5.61 2.39
C ILE A 71 12.75 5.42 0.94
N GLN A 72 13.58 5.79 -0.04
CA GLN A 72 13.27 5.53 -1.45
C GLN A 72 13.21 4.04 -1.73
N GLU A 73 14.17 3.24 -1.26
CA GLU A 73 14.17 1.78 -1.43
C GLU A 73 12.97 1.12 -0.74
N ASP A 74 12.63 1.58 0.46
CA ASP A 74 11.44 1.12 1.18
C ASP A 74 10.15 1.48 0.43
N ALA A 75 10.06 2.69 -0.11
CA ALA A 75 8.90 3.12 -0.89
C ALA A 75 8.76 2.32 -2.18
N LYS A 76 9.87 2.04 -2.89
CA LYS A 76 9.88 1.19 -4.09
C LYS A 76 9.36 -0.20 -3.77
N THR A 77 9.88 -0.80 -2.70
CA THR A 77 9.44 -2.12 -2.22
C THR A 77 7.95 -2.11 -1.91
N CYS A 78 7.46 -1.11 -1.17
CA CYS A 78 6.04 -1.02 -0.83
C CYS A 78 5.14 -0.80 -2.06
N LEU A 79 5.55 0.00 -3.04
CA LEU A 79 4.82 0.16 -4.31
C LEU A 79 4.71 -1.16 -5.09
N VAL A 80 5.81 -1.90 -5.18
CA VAL A 80 5.81 -3.23 -5.80
C VAL A 80 4.83 -4.16 -5.08
N LEU A 81 4.83 -4.17 -3.75
CA LEU A 81 3.88 -4.97 -2.97
C LEU A 81 2.41 -4.53 -3.19
N CYS A 82 2.12 -3.23 -3.28
CA CYS A 82 0.80 -2.74 -3.65
C CYS A 82 0.39 -3.23 -5.04
N SER A 83 1.29 -3.19 -6.03
CA SER A 83 1.02 -3.67 -7.39
C SER A 83 0.74 -5.18 -7.47
N ARG A 84 1.23 -5.95 -6.49
CA ARG A 84 0.99 -7.39 -6.33
C ARG A 84 -0.42 -7.74 -5.84
N VAL A 85 -1.19 -6.77 -5.34
CA VAL A 85 -2.55 -7.00 -4.80
C VAL A 85 -3.65 -6.17 -5.45
N LEU A 86 -3.28 -5.12 -6.20
CA LEU A 86 -4.24 -4.30 -6.94
C LEU A 86 -4.32 -4.79 -8.39
N SER A 87 -5.53 -4.84 -8.96
CA SER A 87 -5.75 -5.14 -10.37
C SER A 87 -5.54 -3.91 -11.26
N VAL A 88 -5.90 -2.74 -10.73
CA VAL A 88 -5.80 -1.44 -11.42
C VAL A 88 -5.24 -0.39 -10.46
N ILE A 89 -4.32 0.43 -10.96
CA ILE A 89 -3.75 1.59 -10.27
C ILE A 89 -3.92 2.80 -11.19
N SER A 90 -4.69 3.80 -10.72
CA SER A 90 -4.95 5.03 -11.46
C SER A 90 -3.73 5.95 -11.45
N THR A 91 -2.92 5.92 -12.51
CA THR A 91 -1.76 6.82 -12.65
C THR A 91 -2.18 8.28 -12.77
N ARG A 92 -3.37 8.54 -13.31
CA ARG A 92 -3.95 9.89 -13.44
C ARG A 92 -4.09 10.61 -12.10
N GLU A 93 -4.43 9.90 -11.04
CA GLU A 93 -4.52 10.50 -9.70
C GLU A 93 -3.14 10.93 -9.20
N ILE A 94 -2.11 10.14 -9.45
CA ILE A 94 -0.72 10.46 -9.10
C ILE A 94 -0.27 11.68 -9.92
N GLU A 95 -0.46 11.66 -11.24
CA GLU A 95 -0.14 12.78 -12.14
C GLU A 95 -0.86 14.07 -11.73
N THR A 96 -2.13 13.98 -11.33
CA THR A 96 -2.89 15.14 -10.83
C THR A 96 -2.21 15.74 -9.59
N GLN A 97 -1.79 14.91 -8.63
CA GLN A 97 -1.08 15.40 -7.45
C GLN A 97 0.28 16.03 -7.80
N LEU A 98 0.98 15.51 -8.81
CA LEU A 98 2.22 16.10 -9.32
C LEU A 98 1.99 17.46 -9.97
N SER A 99 0.92 17.60 -10.75
CA SER A 99 0.53 18.89 -11.36
C SER A 99 0.18 19.96 -10.32
N LEU A 100 -0.31 19.53 -9.14
CA LEU A 100 -0.56 20.39 -7.97
C LEU A 100 0.72 20.73 -7.18
N GLY A 101 1.91 20.39 -7.69
CA GLY A 101 3.19 20.76 -7.11
C GLY A 101 3.72 19.80 -6.05
N LYS A 102 3.06 18.65 -5.80
CA LYS A 102 3.67 17.60 -4.97
C LYS A 102 4.84 16.98 -5.73
N ARG A 103 5.89 16.61 -4.99
CA ARG A 103 7.06 15.94 -5.56
C ARG A 103 7.05 14.47 -5.16
N PRO A 104 7.26 13.55 -6.11
CA PRO A 104 7.33 12.15 -5.76
C PRO A 104 8.66 11.89 -5.05
N ILE A 105 8.65 10.98 -4.07
CA ILE A 105 9.89 10.59 -3.42
C ILE A 105 10.77 9.73 -4.35
N ILE A 106 10.13 8.97 -5.24
CA ILE A 106 10.77 8.20 -6.31
C ILE A 106 10.55 8.96 -7.62
N SER A 107 11.63 9.47 -8.23
CA SER A 107 11.55 10.23 -9.49
C SER A 107 10.92 9.42 -10.63
N ASN A 108 11.28 8.14 -10.74
CA ASN A 108 10.79 7.20 -11.75
C ASN A 108 9.73 6.23 -11.18
N TRP A 109 8.80 6.73 -10.36
CA TRP A 109 7.78 5.91 -9.68
C TRP A 109 6.97 4.99 -10.60
N LEU A 110 6.76 5.38 -11.86
CA LEU A 110 5.98 4.62 -12.83
C LEU A 110 6.65 3.28 -13.19
N ASP A 111 7.99 3.19 -13.13
CA ASP A 111 8.74 1.96 -13.41
C ASP A 111 8.47 0.85 -12.40
N TYR A 112 7.96 1.21 -11.20
CA TYR A 112 7.64 0.27 -10.12
C TYR A 112 6.19 -0.21 -10.17
N ILE A 113 5.42 0.22 -11.17
CA ILE A 113 4.05 -0.20 -11.42
C ILE A 113 4.02 -0.93 -12.77
N PRO A 114 3.70 -2.24 -12.82
CA PRO A 114 3.59 -2.95 -14.08
C PRO A 114 2.56 -2.28 -15.01
N SER A 115 2.85 -2.22 -16.31
CA SER A 115 1.94 -1.60 -17.30
C SER A 115 0.57 -2.28 -17.34
N THR A 116 0.51 -3.56 -17.01
CA THR A 116 -0.70 -4.37 -16.84
C THR A 116 -1.55 -3.97 -15.61
N ARG A 117 -1.15 -2.95 -14.86
CA ARG A 117 -1.93 -2.35 -13.76
C ARG A 117 -2.52 -1.00 -14.11
N TYR A 118 -2.10 -0.33 -15.19
CA TYR A 118 -2.60 1.02 -15.51
C TYR A 118 -2.87 1.28 -16.99
N LYS A 119 -2.34 0.46 -17.89
CA LYS A 119 -2.43 0.65 -19.34
C LYS A 119 -2.93 -0.61 -20.04
N ASP A 120 -2.27 -1.72 -19.81
CA ASP A 120 -2.57 -3.00 -20.47
C ASP A 120 -3.53 -3.85 -19.62
N PRO A 121 -4.27 -4.80 -20.22
CA PRO A 121 -5.11 -5.72 -19.47
C PRO A 121 -4.31 -6.49 -18.42
N CYS A 122 -4.91 -6.65 -17.23
CA CYS A 122 -4.33 -7.41 -16.15
C CYS A 122 -4.24 -8.91 -16.51
N GLU A 123 -3.11 -9.55 -16.19
CA GLU A 123 -2.89 -10.96 -16.50
C GLU A 123 -3.88 -11.86 -15.73
N LEU A 124 -4.41 -12.89 -16.38
CA LEU A 124 -5.31 -13.85 -15.72
C LEU A 124 -4.67 -14.45 -14.46
N LEU A 125 -3.37 -14.74 -14.51
CA LEU A 125 -2.61 -15.25 -13.36
C LEU A 125 -2.68 -14.29 -12.16
N HIS A 126 -2.62 -12.98 -12.40
CA HIS A 126 -2.72 -11.97 -11.35
C HIS A 126 -4.16 -11.81 -10.84
N LEU A 127 -5.15 -11.87 -11.73
CA LEU A 127 -6.55 -11.90 -11.32
C LEU A 127 -6.82 -13.10 -10.40
N CYS A 128 -6.30 -14.29 -10.76
CA CYS A 128 -6.37 -15.47 -9.90
C CYS A 128 -5.69 -15.24 -8.54
N ARG A 129 -4.52 -14.58 -8.51
CA ARG A 129 -3.86 -14.22 -7.25
C ARG A 129 -4.75 -13.37 -6.36
N ILE A 130 -5.33 -12.31 -6.91
CA ILE A 130 -6.22 -11.41 -6.16
C ILE A 130 -7.42 -12.19 -5.63
N THR A 131 -8.08 -12.99 -6.47
CA THR A 131 -9.26 -13.77 -6.08
C THR A 131 -8.94 -14.78 -4.98
N ILE A 132 -7.84 -15.53 -5.10
CA ILE A 132 -7.44 -16.52 -4.09
C ILE A 132 -7.10 -15.80 -2.77
N ARG A 133 -6.32 -14.72 -2.83
CA ARG A 133 -5.97 -13.93 -1.63
C ARG A 133 -7.22 -13.35 -0.95
N ALA A 134 -8.17 -12.82 -1.71
CA ALA A 134 -9.43 -12.31 -1.17
C ALA A 134 -10.24 -13.40 -0.45
N GLN A 135 -10.24 -14.63 -0.98
CA GLN A 135 -10.89 -15.76 -0.32
C GLN A 135 -10.17 -16.14 0.97
N LEU A 136 -8.83 -16.24 0.96
CA LEU A 136 -8.04 -16.50 2.17
C LEU A 136 -8.26 -15.40 3.22
N LEU A 137 -8.32 -14.14 2.80
CA LEU A 137 -8.54 -12.98 3.65
C LEU A 137 -9.92 -12.99 4.30
N THR A 138 -10.96 -13.37 3.55
CA THR A 138 -12.34 -13.50 4.07
C THR A 138 -12.42 -14.57 5.16
N ASN A 139 -11.58 -15.61 5.05
CA ASN A 139 -11.48 -16.68 6.05
C ASN A 139 -10.40 -16.40 7.12
N ASN A 140 -9.82 -15.20 7.17
CA ASN A 140 -8.73 -14.81 8.09
C ASN A 140 -7.52 -15.76 8.04
N MET A 141 -7.21 -16.29 6.86
CA MET A 141 -6.12 -17.25 6.67
C MET A 141 -4.87 -16.61 6.04
N LEU A 142 -4.88 -15.33 5.66
CA LEU A 142 -3.64 -14.69 5.21
C LEU A 142 -2.71 -14.39 6.39
N PRO A 143 -1.38 -14.56 6.24
CA PRO A 143 -0.72 -15.15 5.06
C PRO A 143 -0.60 -16.68 5.12
N ASN A 144 -0.72 -17.28 6.31
CA ASN A 144 -0.32 -18.65 6.58
C ASN A 144 -1.08 -19.71 5.75
N GLY A 145 -2.37 -19.48 5.51
CA GLY A 145 -3.23 -20.36 4.72
C GLY A 145 -2.82 -20.50 3.25
N ILE A 146 -1.97 -19.61 2.72
CA ILE A 146 -1.36 -19.79 1.40
C ILE A 146 -0.58 -21.10 1.34
N PHE A 147 0.18 -21.42 2.38
CA PHE A 147 1.03 -22.60 2.44
C PHE A 147 0.26 -23.89 2.73
N SER A 148 -1.00 -23.77 3.14
CA SER A 148 -1.92 -24.91 3.31
C SER A 148 -2.65 -25.29 2.01
N LEU A 149 -2.53 -24.48 0.95
CA LEU A 149 -3.15 -24.77 -0.34
C LEU A 149 -2.45 -25.95 -1.03
N LEU A 150 -3.24 -26.89 -1.57
CA LEU A 150 -2.77 -28.03 -2.35
C LEU A 150 -2.39 -27.63 -3.78
N ILE A 151 -1.46 -26.68 -3.91
CA ILE A 151 -0.92 -26.17 -5.17
C ILE A 151 0.62 -26.21 -5.14
N PRO A 152 1.30 -26.21 -6.29
CA PRO A 152 2.76 -26.15 -6.35
C PRO A 152 3.35 -24.99 -5.55
N VAL A 153 4.49 -25.23 -4.88
CA VAL A 153 5.21 -24.24 -4.05
C VAL A 153 5.48 -22.94 -4.82
N ARG A 154 5.79 -23.02 -6.11
CA ARG A 154 5.99 -21.83 -6.96
C ARG A 154 4.74 -20.92 -7.02
N LEU A 155 3.54 -21.51 -7.04
CA LEU A 155 2.30 -20.75 -6.99
C LEU A 155 2.00 -20.23 -5.59
N GLN A 156 2.32 -21.00 -4.53
CA GLN A 156 2.23 -20.50 -3.16
C GLN A 156 3.11 -19.25 -2.97
N ASN A 157 4.36 -19.30 -3.45
CA ASN A 157 5.28 -18.16 -3.44
C ASN A 157 4.75 -17.00 -4.28
N TYR A 158 4.14 -17.27 -5.44
CA TYR A 158 3.51 -16.22 -6.24
C TYR A 158 2.32 -15.54 -5.52
N LEU A 159 1.54 -16.29 -4.74
CA LEU A 159 0.44 -15.73 -3.93
C LEU A 159 0.95 -14.91 -2.73
N ASN A 160 2.08 -15.33 -2.15
CA ASN A 160 2.76 -14.64 -1.06
C ASN A 160 3.34 -13.28 -1.53
N LEU A 161 3.32 -12.24 -0.69
CA LEU A 161 3.85 -10.93 -1.12
C LEU A 161 5.35 -10.78 -0.87
N GLU A 162 5.92 -11.47 0.12
CA GLU A 162 7.35 -11.37 0.49
C GLU A 162 8.27 -12.40 -0.20
N SER A 163 7.77 -13.12 -1.20
CA SER A 163 8.56 -14.07 -1.99
C SER A 163 9.36 -13.42 -3.12
#